data_AF-A0A2A5T0M9-F1
#
_entry.id   AF-A0A2A5T0M9-F1
#
_cell.length_a   1.000
_cell.length_b   1.000
_cell.length_c   1.000
_cell.angle_alpha   90.00
_cell.angle_beta   90.00
_cell.angle_gamma   90.00
#
_symmetry.space_group_name_H-M   'P 1'
#
loop_
_entity.id
_entity.type
_entity.pdbx_description
1 polymer ?
#
loop_
_entity_poly.entity_id
_entity_poly.type
_entity_poly.pdbx_seq_one_letter_code
_entity_poly.pdbx_strand_id
1 'polypeptide(L)' 'MIAFHKSGYRDFKTYYIHFICRSLTNKFPELVSYTRMLKLMLGVLVLLYFYLTHRQARPTEMAFVDSSK' A
#
# COMPACT_ATOMS: atom_id res chain seq x y z
N MET A 1 3.99 -2.30 -3.81
CA MET A 1 3.83 -3.29 -2.71
C MET A 1 4.01 -4.73 -3.20
N ILE A 2 3.44 -5.12 -4.34
CA ILE A 2 3.64 -6.47 -4.92
C ILE A 2 5.13 -6.83 -5.06
N ALA A 3 5.94 -5.93 -5.63
CA ALA A 3 7.39 -6.14 -5.75
C ALA A 3 8.11 -6.29 -4.39
N PHE A 4 7.63 -5.65 -3.32
CA PHE A 4 8.16 -5.84 -1.96
C PHE A 4 7.84 -7.25 -1.44
N HIS A 5 6.60 -7.72 -1.59
CA HIS A 5 6.25 -9.08 -1.16
C HIS A 5 6.99 -10.16 -1.95
N LYS A 6 7.38 -9.88 -3.19
CA LYS A 6 8.16 -10.80 -4.03
C LYS A 6 9.68 -10.69 -3.82
N SER A 7 10.17 -9.63 -3.20
CA SER A 7 11.61 -9.39 -3.05
C SER A 7 12.25 -10.11 -1.85
N GLY A 8 11.45 -10.72 -0.98
CA GLY A 8 11.95 -11.51 0.17
C GLY A 8 12.54 -10.67 1.31
N TYR A 9 12.44 -9.35 1.25
CA TYR A 9 12.84 -8.49 2.36
C TYR A 9 11.87 -8.63 3.53
N ARG A 10 12.43 -8.71 4.74
CA ARG A 10 11.65 -8.90 5.98
C ARG A 10 10.75 -7.71 6.29
N ASP A 11 11.24 -6.50 6.08
CA ASP A 11 10.52 -5.27 6.36
C ASP A 11 10.62 -4.26 5.21
N PHE A 12 9.57 -3.43 5.09
CA PHE A 12 9.43 -2.50 3.98
C PHE A 12 10.49 -1.38 4.03
N LYS A 13 10.99 -1.02 5.21
CA LYS A 13 12.01 0.02 5.36
C LYS A 13 13.33 -0.42 4.73
N THR A 14 13.77 -1.65 5.03
CA THR A 14 14.98 -2.23 4.46
C THR A 14 14.87 -2.37 2.95
N TYR A 15 13.73 -2.86 2.45
CA TYR A 15 13.45 -2.89 1.01
C TYR A 15 13.53 -1.50 0.36
N TYR A 16 12.90 -0.50 0.97
CA TYR A 16 12.89 0.85 0.43
C TYR A 16 14.30 1.45 0.35
N ILE A 17 15.07 1.37 1.43
CA ILE A 17 16.40 1.98 1.49
C ILE A 17 17.40 1.23 0.61
N HIS A 18 17.45 -0.10 0.69
CA HIS A 18 18.51 -0.86 0.04
C HIS A 18 18.23 -1.17 -1.42
N PHE A 19 16.96 -1.34 -1.81
CA PHE A 19 16.58 -1.66 -3.18
C PHE A 19 16.04 -0.43 -3.91
N ILE A 20 15.02 0.25 -3.37
CA ILE A 20 14.41 1.39 -4.06
C ILE A 20 15.38 2.59 -4.17
N CYS A 21 15.91 3.08 -3.05
CA CYS A 21 16.82 4.23 -3.05
C CYS A 21 18.17 3.97 -3.73
N ARG A 22 18.55 2.72 -3.98
CA ARG A 22 19.82 2.40 -4.64
C ARG A 22 19.64 2.05 -6.11
N SER A 23 18.66 1.23 -6.43
CA SER A 23 18.46 0.71 -7.79
C SER A 23 17.56 1.59 -8.65
N LEU A 24 16.72 2.44 -8.04
CA LEU A 24 15.72 3.22 -8.77
C LEU A 24 15.95 4.74 -8.75
N THR A 25 16.97 5.24 -8.07
CA THR A 25 17.31 6.67 -8.06
C THR A 25 17.58 7.23 -9.46
N ASN A 26 18.20 6.44 -10.34
CA ASN A 26 18.41 6.84 -11.73
C ASN A 26 17.10 6.92 -12.55
N LYS A 27 16.06 6.18 -12.13
CA LYS A 27 14.75 6.16 -12.80
C LYS A 27 13.79 7.18 -12.19
N PHE A 28 14.00 7.55 -10.93
CA PHE A 28 13.18 8.49 -10.17
C PHE A 28 14.13 9.45 -9.44
N PRO A 29 14.61 10.49 -10.12
CA PRO A 29 15.58 11.43 -9.55
C PRO A 29 15.01 12.17 -8.33
N GLU A 30 13.68 12.34 -8.26
CA GLU A 30 12.98 12.94 -7.13
C GLU A 30 12.40 11.90 -6.16
N LEU A 31 13.19 10.88 -5.82
CA LEU A 31 12.73 9.86 -4.88
C LEU A 31 12.44 10.50 -3.51
N VAL A 32 11.24 10.23 -3.00
CA VAL A 32 10.81 10.75 -1.69
C VAL A 32 11.58 10.07 -0.55
N SER A 33 11.75 10.75 0.59
CA SER A 33 12.29 10.08 1.77
C SER A 33 11.36 8.96 2.25
N TYR A 34 11.89 7.96 2.93
CA TYR A 34 11.09 6.85 3.49
C TYR A 34 9.88 7.35 4.31
N THR A 35 10.09 8.36 5.15
CA THR A 35 9.03 8.96 5.97
C THR A 35 7.95 9.64 5.11
N ARG A 36 8.35 10.33 4.03
CA ARG A 36 7.41 10.92 3.07
C ARG A 36 6.65 9.83 2.31
N MET A 37 7.31 8.73 1.93
CA MET A 37 6.65 7.57 1.32
C MET A 37 5.60 6.96 2.23
N LEU A 38 5.90 6.76 3.51
CA LEU A 38 4.93 6.23 4.48
C LEU A 38 3.70 7.14 4.60
N LYS A 39 3.90 8.46 4.71
CA LYS A 39 2.79 9.42 4.77
C LYS A 39 1.90 9.34 3.53
N LEU A 40 2.51 9.21 2.34
CA LEU A 40 1.77 9.04 1.08
C LEU A 40 0.99 7.73 1.06
N MET A 41 1.60 6.61 1.46
CA MET A 41 0.90 5.31 1.54
C MET A 41 -0.31 5.36 2.48
N LEU A 42 -0.14 5.95 3.67
CA LEU A 42 -1.23 6.12 4.63
C LEU A 42 -2.32 7.04 4.08
N GLY A 43 -1.96 8.15 3.43
CA GLY A 43 -2.92 9.06 2.81
C GLY A 43 -3.77 8.38 1.73
N VAL A 44 -3.14 7.60 0.85
CA VAL A 44 -3.86 6.82 -0.17
C VAL A 44 -4.76 5.77 0.48
N LEU A 45 -4.31 5.11 1.55
CA LEU A 45 -5.10 4.12 2.27
C LEU A 45 -6.36 4.74 2.89
N VAL A 46 -6.25 5.94 3.48
CA VAL A 46 -7.39 6.68 4.04
C VAL A 46 -8.39 7.07 2.95
N LEU A 47 -7.90 7.59 1.82
CA LEU A 47 -8.75 7.94 0.68
C LEU A 47 -9.44 6.72 0.10
N LEU A 48 -8.72 5.60 -0.03
CA LEU A 48 -9.28 4.33 -0.50
C LEU A 48 -10.34 3.82 0.46
N TYR A 49 -10.07 3.85 1.77
CA TYR A 49 -11.05 3.46 2.79
C TYR A 49 -12.31 4.30 2.67
N PHE A 50 -12.19 5.63 2.63
CA PHE A 50 -13.33 6.52 2.47
C PHE A 50 -14.11 6.26 1.17
N TYR A 51 -13.40 6.03 0.07
CA TYR A 51 -14.02 5.69 -1.20
C TYR A 51 -14.81 4.38 -1.13
N LEU A 52 -14.24 3.34 -0.51
CA LEU A 52 -14.88 2.04 -0.36
C LEU A 52 -16.10 2.11 0.57
N THR A 53 -16.00 2.82 1.70
CA THR A 53 -17.13 3.00 2.62
C THR A 53 -18.23 3.86 2.02
N HIS A 54 -17.87 4.90 1.26
CA HIS A 54 -18.85 5.71 0.53
C HIS A 54 -19.57 4.90 -0.58
N ARG A 55 -18.85 4.00 -1.25
CA ARG A 55 -19.43 3.11 -2.28
C ARG A 55 -20.07 1.84 -1.72
N GLN A 56 -19.99 1.63 -0.41
CA GLN A 56 -20.64 0.49 0.22
C GLN A 56 -22.14 0.63 0.02
N ALA A 57 -22.74 -0.32 -0.71
CA ALA A 57 -24.19 -0.37 -0.83
C ALA A 57 -24.78 -0.44 0.59
N ARG A 58 -25.96 0.17 0.79
CA ARG A 58 -26.69 -0.03 2.03
C ARG A 58 -26.79 -1.54 2.26
N PRO A 59 -26.42 -2.04 3.46
CA PRO A 59 -26.63 -3.45 3.76
C PRO A 59 -28.10 -3.74 3.50
N THR A 60 -28.38 -4.56 2.50
CA THR A 60 -29.69 -5.20 2.41
C THR A 60 -29.76 -6.10 3.64
N GLU A 61 -30.92 -6.25 4.28
CA GLU A 61 -31.07 -6.98 5.57
C GLU A 61 -30.43 -8.38 5.59
N MET A 62 -30.08 -8.93 4.43
CA MET A 62 -29.27 -10.12 4.26
C MET A 62 -27.85 -9.76 3.82
N ALA A 63 -26.88 -9.84 4.74
CA ALA A 63 -25.46 -9.85 4.43
C ALA A 63 -24.96 -11.30 4.46
N PHE A 64 -24.45 -11.82 3.34
CA PHE A 64 -23.87 -13.16 3.27
C PHE A 64 -22.39 -13.09 3.63
N VAL A 65 -22.01 -13.67 4.78
CA VAL A 65 -20.62 -13.85 5.18
C VAL A 65 -20.19 -15.24 4.76
N ASP A 66 -19.45 -15.33 3.66
CA ASP A 66 -18.91 -16.60 3.18
C ASP A 66 -17.62 -16.94 3.94
N SER A 67 -17.55 -18.14 4.51
CA SER A 67 -16.37 -18.69 5.20
C SER A 67 -15.83 -19.92 4.48
N SER A 68 -15.98 -19.98 3.16
CA SER A 68 -15.46 -21.06 2.33
C SER A 68 -13.93 -21.15 2.43
N LYS A 69 -13.44 -22.38 2.61
CA LYS A 69 -12.01 -22.75 2.62
C LYS A 69 -11.44 -22.83 1.22
#